data_AF-A0A210QH20-F1
#
_entry.id   AF-A0A210QH20-F1
#
_cell.length_a   1.000
_cell.length_b   1.000
_cell.length_c   1.000
_cell.angle_alpha   90.00
_cell.angle_beta   90.00
_cell.angle_gamma   90.00
#
_symmetry.space_group_name_H-M   'P 1'
#
loop_
_entity.id
_entity.type
_entity.pdbx_description
1 polymer ?
#
loop_
_entity_poly.entity_id
_entity_poly.type
_entity_poly.pdbx_seq_one_letter_code
_entity_poly.pdbx_strand_id
1 'polypeptide(L)'
;MSKQPINVMSSKLGISSLRTIEKAKELQQLMDVRVGSGSLAALGITGSCPLIMCLDLAASATGQTLTKTEAIRLSGVNKKVYANGLRALESMLELEVKQTIKDLAVQFGCSGAVTLAEQALQRYEQSHNSKSCTQMDFSAPMFQASALYAACRKLKTKVDRKKIVEVCSIKRTTFDRLVADLEKQVETIIGEQGKVKSTAIKKRPKSLMDDVERHMQEEESKRAKTDNSEESGGNVDYKDWKKRILEKALKAKKEAKAEKDTSNTADS
;
A
#
# COMPACT_ATOMS: atom_id res chain seq x y z
N MET A 1 -23.96 18.67 -35.30
CA MET A 1 -24.03 17.25 -34.88
C MET A 1 -25.46 16.95 -34.46
N SER A 2 -26.13 16.00 -35.10
CA SER A 2 -27.54 15.69 -34.84
C SER A 2 -27.68 15.10 -33.43
N LYS A 3 -28.24 15.87 -32.48
CA LYS A 3 -28.54 15.40 -31.13
C LYS A 3 -29.70 14.40 -31.23
N GLN A 4 -29.39 13.12 -31.40
CA GLN A 4 -30.40 12.06 -31.33
C GLN A 4 -31.10 12.15 -29.96
N PRO A 5 -32.43 12.18 -29.89
CA PRO A 5 -33.12 12.35 -28.62
C PRO A 5 -32.93 11.10 -27.74
N ILE A 6 -32.47 11.31 -26.51
CA ILE A 6 -32.25 10.26 -25.51
C ILE A 6 -33.48 9.37 -25.28
N ASN A 7 -34.69 9.93 -25.47
CA ASN A 7 -35.96 9.21 -25.39
C ASN A 7 -36.09 8.11 -26.46
N VAL A 8 -35.57 8.33 -27.67
CA VAL A 8 -35.60 7.33 -28.75
C VAL A 8 -34.62 6.21 -28.46
N MET A 9 -33.42 6.54 -27.96
CA MET A 9 -32.40 5.53 -27.67
C MET A 9 -32.73 4.71 -26.42
N SER A 10 -33.29 5.34 -25.38
CA SER A 10 -33.78 4.62 -24.18
C SER A 10 -34.86 3.60 -24.54
N SER A 11 -35.83 3.99 -25.38
CA SER A 11 -36.85 3.06 -25.88
C SER A 11 -36.25 1.87 -26.63
N LYS A 12 -35.24 2.12 -27.49
CA LYS A 12 -34.52 1.05 -28.23
C LYS A 12 -33.71 0.12 -27.32
N LEU A 13 -33.30 0.60 -26.14
CA LEU A 13 -32.56 -0.17 -25.14
C LEU A 13 -33.48 -0.85 -24.10
N GLY A 14 -34.80 -0.70 -24.22
CA GLY A 14 -35.76 -1.23 -23.26
C GLY A 14 -35.80 -0.46 -21.93
N ILE A 15 -35.28 0.76 -21.89
CA ILE A 15 -35.35 1.64 -20.72
C ILE A 15 -36.64 2.46 -20.80
N SER A 16 -37.61 2.14 -19.94
CA SER A 16 -38.88 2.89 -19.81
C SER A 16 -38.99 3.67 -18.50
N SER A 17 -38.02 3.51 -17.59
CA SER A 17 -38.01 4.21 -16.30
C SER A 17 -37.72 5.69 -16.49
N LEU A 18 -38.67 6.54 -16.08
CA LEU A 18 -38.53 8.00 -16.13
C LEU A 18 -37.30 8.47 -15.35
N ARG A 19 -37.09 7.91 -14.14
CA ARG A 19 -35.91 8.20 -13.29
C ARG A 19 -34.60 7.94 -14.03
N THR A 20 -34.51 6.85 -14.78
CA THR A 20 -33.31 6.47 -15.52
C THR A 20 -33.10 7.38 -16.73
N ILE A 21 -34.17 7.76 -17.42
CA ILE A 21 -34.12 8.69 -18.56
C ILE A 21 -33.70 10.09 -18.10
N GLU A 22 -34.26 10.60 -17.00
CA GLU A 22 -33.87 11.86 -16.39
C GLU A 22 -32.40 11.84 -15.98
N LYS A 23 -31.97 10.77 -15.30
CA LYS A 23 -30.57 10.62 -14.91
C LYS A 23 -29.63 10.61 -16.11
N ALA A 24 -30.02 9.94 -17.19
CA ALA A 24 -29.23 9.91 -18.42
C ALA A 24 -29.13 11.30 -19.09
N LYS A 25 -30.19 12.12 -19.03
CA LYS A 25 -30.17 13.52 -19.51
C LYS A 25 -29.20 14.37 -18.71
N GLU A 26 -29.21 14.24 -17.38
CA GLU A 26 -28.25 14.92 -16.51
C GLU A 26 -26.82 14.53 -16.85
N LEU A 27 -26.55 13.22 -17.01
CA LEU A 27 -25.23 12.73 -17.37
C LEU A 27 -24.77 13.22 -18.74
N GLN A 28 -25.68 13.31 -19.71
CA GLN A 28 -25.39 13.87 -21.03
C GLN A 28 -25.00 15.35 -20.92
N GLN A 29 -25.75 16.15 -20.17
CA GLN A 29 -25.43 17.56 -19.94
C GLN A 29 -24.10 17.72 -19.21
N LEU A 30 -23.86 16.89 -18.19
CA LEU A 30 -22.61 16.91 -17.42
C LEU A 30 -21.41 16.54 -18.29
N MET A 31 -21.56 15.54 -19.17
CA MET A 31 -20.54 15.15 -20.14
C MET A 31 -20.24 16.27 -21.14
N ASP A 32 -21.27 16.93 -21.68
CA ASP A 32 -21.10 18.06 -22.59
C ASP A 32 -20.32 19.22 -21.93
N VAL A 33 -20.52 19.46 -20.63
CA VAL A 33 -19.85 20.53 -19.87
C VAL A 33 -18.43 20.15 -19.45
N ARG A 34 -18.20 18.93 -18.94
CA ARG A 34 -16.92 18.54 -18.32
C ARG A 34 -15.94 17.87 -19.28
N VAL A 35 -16.43 17.10 -20.24
CA VAL A 35 -15.57 16.23 -21.07
C VAL A 35 -15.28 16.90 -22.42
N GLY A 36 -16.33 17.46 -23.04
CA GLY A 36 -16.26 18.08 -24.36
C GLY A 36 -16.04 17.08 -25.51
N SER A 37 -16.46 17.46 -26.72
CA SER A 37 -16.44 16.58 -27.90
C SER A 37 -15.03 16.14 -28.32
N GLY A 38 -14.01 16.93 -28.04
CA GLY A 38 -12.61 16.61 -28.38
C GLY A 38 -12.06 15.43 -27.60
N SER A 39 -12.31 15.38 -26.28
CA SER A 39 -11.89 14.28 -25.42
C SER A 39 -12.59 12.97 -25.78
N LEU A 40 -13.89 13.04 -26.12
CA LEU A 40 -14.67 11.88 -26.59
C LEU A 40 -14.12 11.34 -27.91
N ALA A 41 -13.79 12.21 -28.86
CA ALA A 41 -13.22 11.81 -30.14
C ALA A 41 -11.86 11.11 -29.99
N ALA A 42 -11.00 11.58 -29.07
CA ALA A 42 -9.72 10.93 -28.77
C ALA A 42 -9.88 9.49 -28.23
N LEU A 43 -11.00 9.19 -27.57
CA LEU A 43 -11.36 7.85 -27.10
C LEU A 43 -12.08 7.00 -28.15
N GLY A 44 -12.32 7.53 -29.36
CA GLY A 44 -13.13 6.88 -30.40
C GLY A 44 -14.63 6.86 -30.08
N ILE A 45 -15.08 7.70 -29.14
CA ILE A 45 -16.48 7.80 -28.72
C ILE A 45 -17.12 8.92 -29.53
N THR A 46 -17.79 8.57 -30.63
CA THR A 46 -18.44 9.54 -31.53
C THR A 46 -19.86 9.11 -31.90
N GLY A 47 -20.62 10.00 -32.54
CA GLY A 47 -21.97 9.69 -33.01
C GLY A 47 -22.95 9.41 -31.86
N SER A 48 -23.64 8.27 -31.91
CA SER A 48 -24.57 7.82 -30.86
C SER A 48 -23.88 7.22 -29.63
N CYS A 49 -22.58 6.89 -29.71
CA CYS A 49 -21.84 6.20 -28.66
C CYS A 49 -21.89 6.92 -27.29
N PRO A 50 -21.60 8.24 -27.19
CA PRO A 50 -21.65 8.94 -25.89
C PRO A 50 -23.03 8.87 -25.23
N LEU A 51 -24.10 9.01 -26.03
CA LEU A 51 -25.48 8.96 -25.56
C LEU A 51 -25.85 7.59 -25.00
N ILE A 52 -25.44 6.52 -25.69
CA ILE A 52 -25.66 5.14 -25.25
C ILE A 52 -24.87 4.85 -23.96
N MET A 53 -23.65 5.37 -23.84
CA MET A 53 -22.86 5.24 -22.61
C MET A 53 -23.51 5.98 -21.44
N CYS A 54 -24.02 7.20 -21.61
CA CYS A 54 -24.77 7.90 -20.55
C CYS A 54 -26.02 7.12 -20.09
N LEU A 55 -26.70 6.43 -21.01
CA LEU A 55 -27.84 5.57 -20.68
C LEU A 55 -27.42 4.33 -19.88
N ASP A 56 -26.30 3.68 -20.23
CA ASP A 56 -25.77 2.53 -19.48
C ASP A 56 -25.34 2.93 -18.06
N LEU A 57 -24.66 4.08 -17.92
CA LEU A 57 -24.28 4.63 -16.62
C LEU A 57 -25.50 5.00 -15.77
N ALA A 58 -26.52 5.61 -16.37
CA ALA A 58 -27.76 5.92 -15.68
C ALA A 58 -28.54 4.66 -15.25
N ALA A 59 -28.59 3.64 -16.10
CA ALA A 59 -29.20 2.36 -15.76
C ALA A 59 -28.48 1.72 -14.56
N SER A 60 -27.14 1.69 -14.60
CA SER A 60 -26.32 1.19 -13.50
C SER A 60 -26.54 1.97 -12.19
N ALA A 61 -26.61 3.31 -12.25
CA ALA A 61 -26.87 4.15 -11.09
C ALA A 61 -28.30 4.01 -10.51
N THR A 62 -29.26 3.59 -11.33
CA THR A 62 -30.66 3.42 -10.92
C THR A 62 -31.04 1.96 -10.63
N GLY A 63 -30.07 1.04 -10.67
CA GLY A 63 -30.29 -0.39 -10.43
C GLY A 63 -31.03 -1.11 -11.56
N GLN A 64 -31.07 -0.53 -12.76
CA GLN A 64 -31.63 -1.19 -13.94
C GLN A 64 -30.55 -1.99 -14.67
N THR A 65 -30.91 -3.20 -15.11
CA THR A 65 -30.03 -4.05 -15.91
C THR A 65 -30.23 -3.75 -17.39
N LEU A 66 -29.15 -3.35 -18.07
CA LEU A 66 -29.14 -3.12 -19.51
C LEU A 66 -28.44 -4.27 -20.25
N THR A 67 -29.00 -4.66 -21.40
CA THR A 67 -28.41 -5.67 -22.28
C THR A 67 -27.17 -5.11 -22.98
N LYS A 68 -25.98 -5.44 -22.47
CA LYS A 68 -24.68 -4.93 -22.97
C LYS A 68 -24.46 -5.16 -24.46
N THR A 69 -24.97 -6.26 -25.04
CA THR A 69 -24.83 -6.55 -26.47
C THR A 69 -25.56 -5.53 -27.34
N GLU A 70 -26.78 -5.13 -26.93
CA GLU A 70 -27.59 -4.14 -27.64
C GLU A 70 -27.00 -2.73 -27.50
N ALA A 71 -26.49 -2.38 -26.32
CA ALA A 71 -25.74 -1.14 -26.12
C ALA A 71 -24.52 -1.04 -27.05
N ILE A 72 -23.69 -2.07 -27.09
CA ILE A 72 -22.52 -2.11 -27.98
C ILE A 72 -22.97 -1.97 -29.43
N ARG A 73 -24.01 -2.70 -29.85
CA ARG A 73 -24.56 -2.62 -31.21
C ARG A 73 -25.05 -1.22 -31.58
N LEU A 74 -25.80 -0.56 -30.70
CA LEU A 74 -26.36 0.78 -30.93
C LEU A 74 -25.33 1.91 -30.80
N SER A 75 -24.24 1.68 -30.06
CA SER A 75 -23.11 2.60 -29.95
C SER A 75 -22.21 2.61 -31.20
N GLY A 76 -22.26 1.56 -32.02
CA GLY A 76 -21.44 1.44 -33.23
C GLY A 76 -19.94 1.27 -32.98
N VAL A 77 -19.53 0.90 -31.76
CA VAL A 77 -18.14 0.65 -31.41
C VAL A 77 -17.91 -0.82 -31.05
N ASN A 78 -16.66 -1.26 -31.06
CA ASN A 78 -16.32 -2.61 -30.62
C ASN A 78 -16.41 -2.74 -29.08
N LYS A 79 -16.52 -3.98 -28.58
CA LYS A 79 -16.65 -4.28 -27.14
C LYS A 79 -15.54 -3.69 -26.28
N LYS A 80 -14.30 -3.63 -26.77
CA LYS A 80 -13.14 -3.10 -26.02
C LYS A 80 -13.22 -1.58 -25.90
N VAL A 81 -13.51 -0.89 -27.00
CA VAL A 81 -13.70 0.57 -27.03
C VAL A 81 -14.90 0.95 -26.17
N TYR A 82 -15.98 0.18 -26.23
CA TYR A 82 -17.15 0.41 -25.39
C TYR A 82 -16.82 0.30 -23.90
N ALA A 83 -16.18 -0.80 -23.48
CA ALA A 83 -15.81 -1.02 -22.08
C ALA A 83 -14.81 0.05 -21.57
N ASN A 84 -13.79 0.37 -22.37
CA ASN A 84 -12.81 1.40 -22.03
C ASN A 84 -13.43 2.79 -21.98
N GLY A 85 -14.35 3.09 -22.92
CA GLY A 85 -15.04 4.37 -22.98
C GLY A 85 -15.99 4.59 -21.81
N LEU A 86 -16.73 3.55 -21.40
CA LEU A 86 -17.55 3.59 -20.19
C LEU A 86 -16.69 3.90 -18.96
N ARG A 87 -15.58 3.17 -18.78
CA ARG A 87 -14.65 3.39 -17.66
C ARG A 87 -14.05 4.79 -17.65
N ALA A 88 -13.66 5.28 -18.82
CA ALA A 88 -13.14 6.65 -18.97
C ALA A 88 -14.21 7.68 -18.61
N LEU A 89 -15.44 7.51 -19.10
CA LEU A 89 -16.56 8.40 -18.79
C LEU A 89 -16.94 8.34 -17.30
N GLU A 90 -16.96 7.17 -16.68
CA GLU A 90 -17.17 7.01 -15.23
C GLU A 90 -16.15 7.84 -14.44
N SER A 91 -14.88 7.76 -14.82
CA SER A 91 -13.79 8.49 -14.17
C SER A 91 -13.89 10.00 -14.40
N MET A 92 -14.13 10.44 -15.63
CA MET A 92 -14.25 11.87 -15.96
C MET A 92 -15.50 12.54 -15.38
N LEU A 93 -16.58 11.77 -15.20
CA LEU A 93 -17.82 12.22 -14.57
C LEU A 93 -17.83 12.00 -13.05
N GLU A 94 -16.75 11.47 -12.47
CA GLU A 94 -16.60 11.19 -11.04
C GLU A 94 -17.72 10.29 -10.49
N LEU A 95 -18.20 9.37 -11.31
CA LEU A 95 -19.23 8.38 -10.95
C LEU A 95 -18.60 7.09 -10.39
N GLU A 96 -17.27 7.02 -10.31
CA GLU A 96 -16.55 5.85 -9.85
C GLU A 96 -16.85 5.59 -8.37
N VAL A 97 -17.41 4.41 -8.08
CA VAL A 97 -17.56 3.93 -6.71
C VAL A 97 -16.15 3.70 -6.16
N LYS A 98 -15.79 4.44 -5.11
CA LYS A 98 -14.50 4.29 -4.43
C LYS A 98 -14.38 2.86 -3.89
N GLN A 99 -13.58 2.02 -4.55
CA GLN A 99 -13.33 0.66 -4.11
C GLN A 99 -12.40 0.67 -2.91
N THR A 100 -12.87 0.14 -1.79
CA THR A 100 -12.05 0.01 -0.59
C THR A 100 -11.07 -1.15 -0.72
N ILE A 101 -10.04 -1.19 0.15
CA ILE A 101 -9.14 -2.35 0.28
C ILE A 101 -9.93 -3.67 0.43
N LYS A 102 -11.07 -3.64 1.13
CA LYS A 102 -11.92 -4.83 1.34
C LYS A 102 -12.60 -5.28 0.06
N ASP A 103 -13.17 -4.36 -0.71
CA ASP A 103 -13.83 -4.66 -1.99
C ASP A 103 -12.84 -5.28 -2.98
N LEU A 104 -11.65 -4.67 -3.08
CA LEU A 104 -10.56 -5.18 -3.90
C LEU A 104 -10.11 -6.56 -3.40
N ALA A 105 -9.96 -6.76 -2.10
CA ALA A 105 -9.54 -8.04 -1.55
C ALA A 105 -10.54 -9.17 -1.82
N VAL A 106 -11.85 -8.87 -1.80
CA VAL A 106 -12.89 -9.83 -2.22
C VAL A 106 -12.77 -10.11 -3.72
N GLN A 107 -12.64 -9.08 -4.56
CA GLN A 107 -12.52 -9.23 -6.00
C GLN A 107 -11.30 -10.05 -6.45
N PHE A 108 -10.19 -9.94 -5.72
CA PHE A 108 -8.94 -10.63 -6.02
C PHE A 108 -8.69 -11.90 -5.16
N GLY A 109 -9.59 -12.23 -4.23
CA GLY A 109 -9.47 -13.40 -3.37
C GLY A 109 -8.32 -13.32 -2.36
N CYS A 110 -7.96 -12.11 -1.90
CA CYS A 110 -6.85 -11.86 -0.98
C CYS A 110 -7.29 -11.18 0.33
N SER A 111 -8.43 -11.61 0.88
CA SER A 111 -8.98 -11.13 2.16
C SER A 111 -8.01 -11.23 3.34
N GLY A 112 -7.11 -12.21 3.34
CA GLY A 112 -6.07 -12.36 4.38
C GLY A 112 -5.03 -11.23 4.42
N ALA A 113 -4.93 -10.41 3.38
CA ALA A 113 -4.00 -9.28 3.31
C ALA A 113 -4.61 -7.94 3.74
N VAL A 114 -5.93 -7.87 3.96
CA VAL A 114 -6.68 -6.63 4.22
C VAL A 114 -6.13 -5.88 5.42
N THR A 115 -6.01 -6.54 6.58
CA THR A 115 -5.58 -5.89 7.83
C THR A 115 -4.17 -5.30 7.71
N LEU A 116 -3.26 -6.03 7.05
CA LEU A 116 -1.89 -5.56 6.83
C LEU A 116 -1.84 -4.39 5.84
N ALA A 117 -2.66 -4.44 4.79
CA ALA A 117 -2.78 -3.36 3.82
C ALA A 117 -3.35 -2.08 4.43
N GLU A 118 -4.41 -2.17 5.24
CA GLU A 118 -5.01 -1.04 5.96
C GLU A 118 -4.00 -0.39 6.91
N GLN A 119 -3.27 -1.20 7.70
CA GLN A 119 -2.22 -0.69 8.60
C GLN A 119 -1.09 0.00 7.82
N ALA A 120 -0.64 -0.60 6.72
CA ALA A 120 0.42 -0.02 5.89
C ALA A 120 -0.01 1.30 5.27
N LEU A 121 -1.25 1.39 4.78
CA LEU A 121 -1.80 2.61 4.21
C LEU A 121 -1.95 3.71 5.27
N GLN A 122 -2.48 3.40 6.45
CA GLN A 122 -2.62 4.35 7.55
C GLN A 122 -1.26 4.90 7.99
N ARG A 123 -0.24 4.04 8.08
CA ARG A 123 1.12 4.46 8.43
C ARG A 123 1.74 5.34 7.36
N TYR A 124 1.49 5.00 6.09
CA TYR A 124 1.93 5.80 4.96
C TYR A 124 1.30 7.20 5.00
N GLU A 125 0.00 7.29 5.21
CA GLU A 125 -0.75 8.55 5.37
C GLU A 125 -0.18 9.42 6.51
N GLN A 126 0.04 8.84 7.70
CA GLN A 126 0.64 9.56 8.83
C GLN A 126 2.03 10.10 8.50
N SER A 127 2.86 9.26 7.85
CA SER A 127 4.21 9.65 7.45
C SER A 127 4.22 10.73 6.36
N HIS A 128 3.22 10.71 5.48
CA HIS A 128 3.05 11.69 4.40
C HIS A 128 2.59 13.03 4.95
N ASN A 129 1.55 13.05 5.78
CA ASN A 129 1.02 14.26 6.41
C ASN A 129 2.06 14.94 7.33
N SER A 130 3.00 14.18 7.88
CA SER A 130 4.12 14.73 8.67
C SER A 130 5.23 15.37 7.81
N LYS A 131 5.33 15.00 6.52
CA LYS A 131 6.42 15.41 5.61
C LYS A 131 5.96 16.39 4.52
N SER A 132 4.67 16.43 4.25
CA SER A 132 4.07 17.15 3.13
C SER A 132 2.82 17.88 3.62
N CYS A 133 2.74 19.17 3.31
CA CYS A 133 1.54 19.98 3.58
C CYS A 133 0.42 19.75 2.55
N THR A 134 0.65 18.93 1.52
CA THR A 134 -0.34 18.64 0.49
C THR A 134 -1.28 17.54 0.97
N GLN A 135 -2.56 17.86 1.13
CA GLN A 135 -3.57 16.84 1.39
C GLN A 135 -3.78 15.98 0.15
N MET A 136 -3.60 14.67 0.32
CA MET A 136 -3.77 13.66 -0.72
C MET A 136 -4.94 12.76 -0.34
N ASP A 137 -5.81 12.40 -1.30
CA ASP A 137 -6.92 11.48 -1.03
C ASP A 137 -6.42 10.03 -1.02
N PHE A 138 -6.14 9.50 0.17
CA PHE A 138 -5.75 8.10 0.37
C PHE A 138 -6.91 7.11 0.15
N SER A 139 -8.15 7.60 0.02
CA SER A 139 -9.29 6.78 -0.40
C SER A 139 -9.31 6.53 -1.91
N ALA A 140 -8.44 7.18 -2.69
CA ALA A 140 -8.38 6.94 -4.13
C ALA A 140 -7.97 5.50 -4.45
N PRO A 141 -8.53 4.88 -5.52
CA PRO A 141 -8.25 3.49 -5.88
C PRO A 141 -6.76 3.17 -6.02
N MET A 142 -5.94 4.15 -6.41
CA MET A 142 -4.49 3.97 -6.53
C MET A 142 -3.80 3.58 -5.21
N PHE A 143 -4.21 4.17 -4.09
CA PHE A 143 -3.63 3.89 -2.77
C PHE A 143 -4.16 2.58 -2.21
N GLN A 144 -5.47 2.37 -2.32
CA GLN A 144 -6.14 1.16 -1.86
C GLN A 144 -5.55 -0.08 -2.56
N ALA A 145 -5.45 -0.05 -3.89
CA ALA A 145 -4.93 -1.16 -4.69
C ALA A 145 -3.43 -1.42 -4.47
N SER A 146 -2.63 -0.36 -4.35
CA SER A 146 -1.18 -0.51 -4.14
C SER A 146 -0.87 -1.07 -2.75
N ALA A 147 -1.61 -0.64 -1.73
CA ALA A 147 -1.45 -1.14 -0.36
C ALA A 147 -1.81 -2.63 -0.27
N LEU A 148 -2.93 -3.01 -0.88
CA LEU A 148 -3.35 -4.41 -0.94
C LEU A 148 -2.32 -5.28 -1.66
N TYR A 149 -1.82 -4.82 -2.81
CA TYR A 149 -0.82 -5.58 -3.58
C TYR A 149 0.51 -5.71 -2.83
N ALA A 150 0.98 -4.65 -2.17
CA ALA A 150 2.18 -4.67 -1.33
C ALA A 150 2.06 -5.70 -0.19
N ALA A 151 0.92 -5.71 0.52
CA ALA A 151 0.64 -6.69 1.56
C ALA A 151 0.59 -8.13 1.00
N CYS A 152 -0.07 -8.34 -0.15
CA CYS A 152 -0.14 -9.64 -0.80
C CYS A 152 1.24 -10.17 -1.19
N ARG A 153 2.14 -9.33 -1.69
CA ARG A 153 3.52 -9.72 -2.02
C ARG A 153 4.27 -10.23 -0.80
N LYS A 154 4.13 -9.56 0.35
CA LYS A 154 4.80 -9.97 1.60
C LYS A 154 4.20 -11.22 2.22
N LEU A 155 2.89 -11.40 2.09
CA LEU A 155 2.19 -12.60 2.52
C LEU A 155 2.26 -13.75 1.50
N LYS A 156 3.03 -13.60 0.42
CA LYS A 156 3.16 -14.59 -0.68
C LYS A 156 1.81 -15.01 -1.28
N THR A 157 0.81 -14.13 -1.22
CA THR A 157 -0.50 -14.37 -1.83
C THR A 157 -0.43 -14.05 -3.32
N LYS A 158 -0.86 -14.99 -4.16
CA LYS A 158 -0.82 -14.83 -5.62
C LYS A 158 -1.91 -13.86 -6.06
N VAL A 159 -1.51 -12.72 -6.62
CA VAL A 159 -2.43 -11.73 -7.19
C VAL A 159 -1.91 -11.25 -8.54
N ASP A 160 -2.80 -11.16 -9.53
CA ASP A 160 -2.44 -10.69 -10.86
C ASP A 160 -2.28 -9.17 -10.90
N ARG A 161 -1.02 -8.72 -10.99
CA ARG A 161 -0.65 -7.32 -11.08
C ARG A 161 -1.29 -6.61 -12.28
N LYS A 162 -1.32 -7.26 -13.45
CA LYS A 162 -1.85 -6.64 -14.67
C LYS A 162 -3.33 -6.36 -14.51
N LYS A 163 -4.05 -7.32 -13.93
CA LYS A 163 -5.49 -7.22 -13.66
C LYS A 163 -5.80 -6.12 -12.64
N ILE A 164 -5.01 -5.94 -11.57
CA ILE A 164 -5.20 -4.83 -10.62
C ILE A 164 -5.09 -3.48 -11.33
N VAL A 165 -4.01 -3.28 -12.08
CA VAL A 165 -3.74 -2.03 -12.78
C VAL A 165 -4.86 -1.69 -13.76
N GLU A 166 -5.37 -2.69 -14.48
CA GLU A 166 -6.48 -2.54 -15.43
C GLU A 166 -7.82 -2.23 -14.74
N VAL A 167 -8.14 -2.96 -13.66
CA VAL A 167 -9.40 -2.78 -12.91
C VAL A 167 -9.48 -1.41 -12.26
N CYS A 168 -8.37 -0.93 -11.70
CA CYS A 168 -8.30 0.34 -10.97
C CYS A 168 -7.87 1.51 -11.87
N SER A 169 -7.69 1.29 -13.18
CA SER A 169 -7.28 2.30 -14.17
C SER A 169 -6.02 3.09 -13.79
N ILE A 170 -5.04 2.42 -13.17
CA ILE A 170 -3.81 3.07 -12.66
C ILE A 170 -2.71 3.00 -13.72
N LYS A 171 -1.86 4.04 -13.82
CA LYS A 171 -0.63 3.96 -14.64
C LYS A 171 0.35 2.99 -13.99
N ARG A 172 0.84 2.00 -14.76
CA ARG A 172 1.80 0.97 -14.28
C ARG A 172 2.99 1.53 -13.52
N THR A 173 3.62 2.58 -14.04
CA THR A 173 4.81 3.20 -13.45
C THR A 173 4.50 3.87 -12.11
N THR A 174 3.36 4.55 -11.99
CA THR A 174 2.88 5.14 -10.74
C THR A 174 2.55 4.05 -9.72
N PHE A 175 1.88 3.00 -10.17
CA PHE A 175 1.56 1.84 -9.33
C PHE A 175 2.81 1.21 -8.73
N ASP A 176 3.86 0.96 -9.54
CA ASP A 176 5.08 0.32 -9.05
C ASP A 176 5.83 1.15 -8.01
N ARG A 177 5.91 2.46 -8.21
CA ARG A 177 6.54 3.36 -7.24
C ARG A 177 5.79 3.33 -5.92
N LEU A 178 4.46 3.43 -5.97
CA LEU A 178 3.63 3.45 -4.77
C LEU A 178 3.66 2.10 -4.02
N VAL A 179 3.66 0.98 -4.76
CA VAL A 179 3.87 -0.35 -4.17
C VAL A 179 5.20 -0.44 -3.45
N ALA A 180 6.30 0.02 -4.06
CA ALA A 180 7.62 -0.01 -3.43
C ALA A 180 7.69 0.80 -2.13
N ASP A 181 6.99 1.94 -2.07
CA ASP A 181 6.92 2.75 -0.85
C ASP A 181 6.05 2.12 0.24
N LEU A 182 4.91 1.53 -0.14
CA LEU A 182 4.04 0.82 0.79
C LEU A 182 4.67 -0.48 1.29
N GLU A 183 5.47 -1.17 0.47
CA GLU A 183 6.21 -2.36 0.89
C GLU A 183 7.15 -2.09 2.07
N LYS A 184 7.80 -0.91 2.12
CA LYS A 184 8.63 -0.50 3.26
C LYS A 184 7.80 -0.39 4.54
N GLN A 185 6.57 0.13 4.44
CA GLN A 185 5.66 0.21 5.58
C GLN A 185 5.21 -1.18 6.03
N VAL A 186 4.87 -2.05 5.07
CA VAL A 186 4.48 -3.44 5.33
C VAL A 186 5.61 -4.20 6.04
N GLU A 187 6.86 -4.09 5.56
CA GLU A 187 8.03 -4.72 6.18
C GLU A 187 8.25 -4.24 7.62
N THR A 188 8.12 -2.94 7.85
CA THR A 188 8.26 -2.34 9.18
C THR A 188 7.22 -2.90 10.14
N ILE A 189 5.95 -2.99 9.69
CA ILE A 189 4.85 -3.56 10.49
C ILE A 189 5.11 -5.03 10.83
N ILE A 190 5.52 -5.84 9.85
CA ILE A 190 5.84 -7.26 10.07
C ILE A 190 7.01 -7.40 11.05
N GLY A 191 8.06 -6.60 10.89
CA GLY A 191 9.24 -6.61 11.76
C GLY A 191 8.92 -6.24 13.21
N GLU A 192 8.06 -5.25 13.42
CA GLU A 192 7.58 -4.87 14.75
C GLU A 192 6.73 -5.96 15.39
N GLN A 193 5.79 -6.56 14.65
CA GLN A 193 4.99 -7.69 15.15
C GLN A 193 5.86 -8.89 15.51
N GLY A 194 6.95 -9.15 14.77
CA GLY A 194 7.94 -10.18 15.08
C GLY A 194 8.71 -9.90 16.38
N LYS A 195 9.10 -8.63 16.62
CA LYS A 195 9.76 -8.20 17.86
C LYS A 195 8.84 -8.21 19.08
N VAL A 196 7.55 -7.89 18.90
CA VAL A 196 6.56 -7.97 19.99
C VAL A 196 6.30 -9.43 20.38
N LYS A 197 6.23 -10.36 19.42
CA LYS A 197 6.10 -11.80 19.71
C LYS A 197 7.32 -12.37 20.44
N SER A 198 8.54 -11.98 20.04
CA SER A 198 9.77 -12.46 20.71
C SER A 198 9.96 -11.87 22.12
N THR A 199 9.44 -10.68 22.40
CA THR A 199 9.43 -10.09 23.74
C THR A 199 8.29 -10.62 24.62
N ALA A 200 7.15 -11.00 24.05
CA ALA A 200 6.06 -11.66 24.78
C ALA A 200 6.38 -13.11 25.20
N ILE A 201 7.13 -13.86 24.38
CA ILE A 201 7.60 -15.22 24.72
C ILE A 201 8.54 -15.20 25.94
N LYS A 202 9.30 -14.11 26.16
CA LYS A 202 10.17 -13.93 27.33
C LYS A 202 9.41 -13.59 28.63
N LYS A 203 8.08 -13.39 28.57
CA LYS A 203 7.22 -13.06 29.74
C LYS A 203 6.29 -14.19 30.17
N ARG A 204 6.51 -15.44 29.72
CA ARG A 204 5.89 -16.59 30.41
C ARG A 204 6.58 -16.76 31.77
N PRO A 205 5.85 -16.81 32.89
CA PRO A 205 6.46 -17.17 34.16
C PRO A 205 7.07 -18.56 34.00
N LYS A 206 8.34 -18.70 34.40
CA LYS A 206 9.05 -19.98 34.43
C LYS A 206 8.17 -20.98 35.17
N SER A 207 7.77 -22.04 34.47
CA SER A 207 7.05 -23.17 35.07
C SER A 207 7.95 -23.81 36.12
N LEU A 208 7.38 -24.27 37.25
CA LEU A 208 8.10 -25.00 38.31
C LEU A 208 8.94 -26.18 37.78
N MET A 209 8.60 -26.73 36.61
CA MET A 209 9.41 -27.74 35.92
C MET A 209 10.80 -27.25 35.50
N ASP A 210 10.95 -25.96 35.20
CA ASP A 210 12.22 -25.35 34.74
C ASP A 210 13.19 -25.08 35.91
N ASP A 211 12.70 -25.02 37.15
CA ASP A 211 13.54 -24.98 38.37
C ASP A 211 13.97 -26.39 38.80
N VAL A 212 13.14 -27.41 38.59
CA VAL A 212 13.51 -28.81 38.85
C VAL A 212 14.61 -29.29 37.89
N GLU A 213 14.53 -28.92 36.61
CA GLU A 213 15.55 -29.26 35.61
C GLU A 213 16.91 -28.59 35.92
N ARG A 214 16.90 -27.33 36.38
CA ARG A 214 18.12 -26.64 36.83
C ARG A 214 18.74 -27.31 38.06
N HIS A 215 17.93 -27.74 39.03
CA HIS A 215 18.44 -28.39 40.23
C HIS A 215 19.00 -29.79 39.95
N MET A 216 18.50 -30.49 38.93
CA MET A 216 19.07 -31.76 38.47
C MET A 216 20.38 -31.57 37.68
N GLN A 217 20.48 -30.54 36.83
CA GLN A 217 21.72 -30.25 36.08
C GLN A 217 22.86 -29.69 36.94
N GLU A 218 22.55 -28.99 38.04
CA GLU A 218 23.55 -28.41 38.95
C GLU A 218 24.18 -29.45 39.87
N GLU A 219 23.48 -30.56 40.17
CA GLU A 219 24.02 -31.70 40.91
C GLU A 219 24.85 -32.64 40.03
N GLU A 220 24.56 -32.75 38.73
CA GLU A 220 25.37 -33.54 37.79
C GLU A 220 26.69 -32.81 37.41
N SER A 221 26.68 -31.48 37.34
CA SER A 221 27.86 -30.66 37.01
C SER A 221 28.90 -30.58 38.14
N LYS A 222 28.55 -30.92 39.38
CA LYS A 222 29.51 -30.98 40.50
C LYS A 222 30.30 -32.29 40.57
N ARG A 223 29.92 -33.31 39.80
CA ARG A 223 30.64 -34.60 39.74
C ARG A 223 31.60 -34.74 38.55
N ALA A 224 31.52 -33.86 37.55
CA ALA A 224 32.40 -33.91 36.37
C ALA A 224 33.60 -32.95 36.44
N LYS A 225 34.08 -32.60 37.65
CA LYS A 225 35.33 -31.86 37.83
C LYS A 225 36.51 -32.83 37.94
N THR A 226 36.70 -33.64 36.91
CA THR A 226 37.99 -34.25 36.62
C THR A 226 38.04 -34.57 35.14
N ASP A 227 39.00 -33.93 34.48
CA ASP A 227 39.59 -34.29 33.18
C ASP A 227 39.31 -33.36 31.97
N ASN A 228 40.37 -32.58 31.68
CA ASN A 228 40.92 -32.20 30.38
C ASN A 228 40.27 -31.19 29.40
N SER A 229 41.20 -30.46 28.75
CA SER A 229 41.20 -29.76 27.45
C SER A 229 40.42 -28.43 27.26
N GLU A 230 41.20 -27.35 27.35
CA GLU A 230 41.49 -26.31 26.32
C GLU A 230 40.40 -25.67 25.42
N GLU A 231 40.65 -24.37 25.19
CA GLU A 231 40.23 -23.51 24.08
C GLU A 231 38.88 -22.76 24.13
N SER A 232 38.95 -21.47 24.50
CA SER A 232 38.31 -20.40 23.72
C SER A 232 38.91 -19.02 24.06
N GLY A 233 40.05 -18.72 23.44
CA GLY A 233 40.65 -17.39 23.39
C GLY A 233 39.97 -16.54 22.31
N GLY A 234 39.61 -15.29 22.65
CA GLY A 234 39.16 -14.33 21.63
C GLY A 234 38.47 -13.07 22.14
N ASN A 235 37.93 -13.05 23.37
CA ASN A 235 37.14 -11.91 23.84
C ASN A 235 37.76 -11.12 25.02
N VAL A 236 38.76 -11.68 25.71
CA VAL A 236 39.43 -11.02 26.83
C VAL A 236 40.53 -10.08 26.32
N ASP A 237 41.33 -10.55 25.35
CA ASP A 237 42.51 -9.83 24.84
C ASP A 237 42.20 -8.48 24.18
N TYR A 238 41.10 -8.38 23.40
CA TYR A 238 40.72 -7.11 22.76
C TYR A 238 40.32 -6.02 23.77
N LYS A 239 39.63 -6.39 24.85
CA LYS A 239 39.19 -5.43 25.88
C LYS A 239 40.37 -4.90 26.68
N ASP A 240 41.31 -5.77 27.01
CA ASP A 240 42.50 -5.39 27.78
C ASP A 240 43.48 -4.59 26.93
N TRP A 241 43.70 -4.97 25.66
CA TRP A 241 44.47 -4.17 24.71
C TRP A 241 43.88 -2.78 24.52
N LYS A 242 42.56 -2.66 24.31
CA LYS A 242 41.87 -1.37 24.11
C LYS A 242 42.01 -0.45 25.32
N LYS A 243 41.86 -0.98 26.55
CA LYS A 243 42.08 -0.21 27.78
C LYS A 243 43.50 0.33 27.84
N ARG A 244 44.50 -0.52 27.56
CA ARG A 244 45.92 -0.16 27.63
C ARG A 244 46.31 0.94 26.64
N ILE A 245 45.75 0.93 25.43
CA ILE A 245 45.99 1.97 24.42
C ILE A 245 45.34 3.30 24.82
N LEU A 246 44.10 3.27 25.33
CA LEU A 246 43.40 4.47 25.78
C LEU A 246 44.09 5.14 26.98
N GLU A 247 44.57 4.36 27.94
CA GLU A 247 45.30 4.88 29.10
C GLU A 247 46.62 5.55 28.71
N LYS A 248 47.39 4.95 27.79
CA LYS A 248 48.62 5.56 27.26
C LYS A 248 48.35 6.90 26.58
N ALA A 249 47.31 6.99 25.76
CA ALA A 249 46.93 8.24 25.09
C ALA A 249 46.47 9.33 26.08
N LEU A 250 45.70 8.95 27.10
CA LEU A 250 45.26 9.87 28.15
C LEU A 250 46.43 10.39 28.99
N LYS A 251 47.40 9.52 29.31
CA LYS A 251 48.60 9.91 30.07
C LYS A 251 49.45 10.91 29.27
N ALA A 252 49.73 10.63 28.00
CA ALA A 252 50.45 11.55 27.13
C ALA A 252 49.75 12.92 26.99
N LYS A 253 48.41 12.92 26.91
CA LYS A 253 47.63 14.17 26.85
C LYS A 253 47.66 14.96 28.16
N LYS A 254 47.74 14.28 29.31
CA LYS A 254 47.89 14.94 30.62
C LYS A 254 49.29 15.52 30.79
N GLU A 255 50.32 14.80 30.37
CA GLU A 255 51.72 15.26 30.40
C GLU A 255 51.92 16.48 29.49
N ALA A 256 51.41 16.44 28.25
CA ALA A 256 51.45 17.57 27.32
C ALA A 256 50.62 18.79 27.79
N LYS A 257 49.64 18.59 28.69
CA LYS A 257 48.86 19.68 29.29
C LYS A 257 49.59 20.29 30.50
N ALA A 258 50.22 19.46 31.34
CA ALA A 258 51.00 19.92 32.48
C ALA A 258 52.23 20.75 32.05
N GLU A 259 52.89 20.34 30.96
CA GLU A 259 54.06 21.05 30.40
C GLU A 259 53.69 22.42 29.80
N LYS A 260 52.44 22.59 29.37
CA LYS A 260 51.89 23.84 28.83
C LYS A 260 51.41 24.82 29.92
N ASP A 261 51.01 24.29 31.07
CA ASP A 261 50.60 25.10 32.22
C ASP A 261 51.84 25.62 33.00
N THR A 262 52.98 24.91 32.97
CA THR A 262 54.24 25.36 33.58
C THR A 262 54.96 26.46 32.80
N SER A 263 54.75 26.58 31.49
CA SER A 263 55.38 27.64 30.68
C SER A 263 54.66 28.99 30.75
N ASN A 264 53.44 29.05 31.29
CA ASN A 264 52.59 30.25 31.29
C ASN A 264 52.57 31.01 32.62
N THR A 265 53.36 30.59 33.62
CA THR A 265 53.45 31.25 34.96
C THR A 265 54.82 31.91 35.20
N ALA A 266 55.73 31.88 34.22
CA ALA A 266 57.08 32.46 34.34
C ALA A 266 57.26 33.81 33.61
N ASP A 267 56.20 34.37 33.03
CA ASP A 267 56.24 35.65 32.31
C ASP A 267 55.03 36.53 32.68
N SER A 268 54.99 36.97 33.95
CA SER A 268 54.22 38.11 34.47
C SER A 268 54.89 38.64 35.73
#